data_AF-A0A1F8Q755-F1
#
_entry.id   AF-A0A1F8Q755-F1
#
_cell.length_a   1.000
_cell.length_b   1.000
_cell.length_c   1.000
_cell.angle_alpha   90.00
_cell.angle_beta   90.00
_cell.angle_gamma   90.00
#
_symmetry.space_group_name_H-M   'P 1'
#
loop_
_entity.id
_entity.type
_entity.pdbx_description
1 polymer ?
#
loop_
_entity_poly.entity_id
_entity_poly.type
_entity_poly.pdbx_seq_one_letter_code
_entity_poly.pdbx_strand_id
1 'polypeptide(L)'
;MTAWIVLIITAYLFGSIPTSYLVARSRGIDLRKHGTRQVGGGNLWRTTSRKLGLTVGIFDFLKGLLMVWLAQLQGLDPGQQLVVGLAAMVGHNWPIFLRFHGGRGIATLLGIVIILPAINDVSPWPSVIAVIFVVVVTIILRSSPLPVLIAVASLSLTNWLFDSAMAVTMVYLAIFLIVVVKRLTAQPSHETVSTGRLLFNRLLFDRDIGDRKLWVYRKHTAKKETR
;
A
#
# COMPACT_ATOMS: atom_id res chain seq x y z
N MET A 1 -26.23 -1.74 9.43
CA MET A 1 -25.27 -0.68 9.81
C MET A 1 -24.24 -1.14 10.84
N THR A 2 -24.63 -1.73 11.98
CA THR A 2 -23.68 -2.18 13.03
C THR A 2 -22.61 -3.14 12.52
N ALA A 3 -22.99 -4.17 11.74
CA ALA A 3 -22.05 -5.14 11.17
C ALA A 3 -21.00 -4.48 10.26
N TRP A 4 -21.40 -3.48 9.46
CA TRP A 4 -20.48 -2.75 8.58
C TRP A 4 -19.42 -1.97 9.36
N ILE A 5 -19.83 -1.25 10.42
CA ILE A 5 -18.90 -0.51 11.28
C ILE A 5 -17.92 -1.46 11.98
N VAL A 6 -18.43 -2.58 12.50
CA VAL A 6 -17.60 -3.61 13.14
C VAL A 6 -16.57 -4.17 12.15
N LEU A 7 -16.96 -4.44 10.90
CA LEU A 7 -16.04 -4.90 9.86
C LEU A 7 -14.99 -3.86 9.49
N ILE A 8 -15.34 -2.57 9.44
CA ILE A 8 -14.37 -1.49 9.18
C ILE A 8 -13.30 -1.46 10.29
N ILE A 9 -13.71 -1.52 11.55
CA ILE A 9 -12.79 -1.53 12.70
C ILE A 9 -11.92 -2.79 12.66
N THR A 10 -12.52 -3.96 12.47
CA THR A 10 -11.80 -5.23 12.36
C THR A 10 -10.82 -5.23 11.19
N ALA A 11 -11.21 -4.68 10.03
CA ALA A 11 -10.34 -4.56 8.87
C ALA A 11 -9.13 -3.67 9.18
N TYR A 12 -9.34 -2.52 9.83
CA TYR A 12 -8.25 -1.65 10.25
C TYR A 12 -7.28 -2.36 11.22
N LEU A 13 -7.80 -3.05 12.23
CA LEU A 13 -6.97 -3.77 13.22
C LEU A 13 -6.20 -4.92 12.57
N PHE A 14 -6.85 -5.70 11.71
CA PHE A 14 -6.23 -6.80 10.99
C PHE A 14 -5.19 -6.31 9.98
N GLY A 15 -5.51 -5.25 9.24
CA GLY A 15 -4.58 -4.57 8.35
C GLY A 15 -3.34 -4.02 9.09
N SER A 16 -3.54 -3.58 10.33
CA SER A 16 -2.49 -3.03 11.21
C SER A 16 -1.46 -4.06 11.68
N ILE A 17 -1.69 -5.35 11.51
CA ILE A 17 -0.73 -6.40 11.91
C ILE A 17 0.57 -6.23 11.12
N PRO A 18 1.71 -5.92 11.79
CA PRO A 18 2.93 -5.52 11.13
C PRO A 18 3.80 -6.72 10.73
N THR A 19 3.26 -7.61 9.90
CA THR A 19 3.88 -8.90 9.53
C THR A 19 5.33 -8.78 9.05
N SER A 20 5.63 -7.83 8.16
CA SER A 20 7.01 -7.63 7.68
C SER A 20 7.97 -7.23 8.79
N TYR A 21 7.53 -6.42 9.74
CA TYR A 21 8.33 -6.04 10.91
C TYR A 21 8.53 -7.22 11.84
N LEU A 22 7.49 -8.01 12.13
CA LEU A 22 7.59 -9.20 12.99
C LEU A 22 8.57 -10.23 12.40
N VAL A 23 8.47 -10.49 11.09
CA VAL A 23 9.35 -11.43 10.38
C VAL A 23 10.79 -10.91 10.30
N ALA A 24 11.01 -9.61 10.12
CA ALA A 24 12.37 -9.06 10.18
C ALA A 24 12.93 -9.11 11.61
N ARG A 25 12.11 -8.83 12.61
CA ARG A 25 12.52 -8.78 14.02
C ARG A 25 12.90 -10.16 14.54
N SER A 26 12.25 -11.23 14.08
CA SER A 26 12.67 -12.62 14.38
C SER A 26 14.02 -12.98 13.77
N ARG A 27 14.54 -12.17 12.84
CA ARG A 27 15.91 -12.24 12.30
C ARG A 27 16.86 -11.21 12.90
N GLY A 28 16.47 -10.53 13.99
CA GLY A 28 17.28 -9.51 14.65
C GLY A 28 17.32 -8.15 13.93
N ILE A 29 16.56 -7.97 12.85
CA ILE A 29 16.59 -6.77 12.00
C ILE A 29 15.41 -5.83 12.35
N ASP A 30 15.69 -4.56 12.62
CA ASP A 30 14.66 -3.51 12.66
C ASP A 30 14.53 -2.85 11.28
N LEU A 31 13.44 -3.15 10.55
CA LEU A 31 13.18 -2.59 9.22
C LEU A 31 13.08 -1.07 9.20
N ARG A 32 12.72 -0.43 10.33
CA ARG A 32 12.60 1.04 10.41
C ARG A 32 13.97 1.72 10.40
N LYS A 33 15.04 0.96 10.65
CA LYS A 33 16.43 1.44 10.65
C LYS A 33 17.19 1.08 9.37
N HIS A 34 16.64 0.20 8.52
CA HIS A 34 17.33 -0.36 7.37
C HIS A 34 16.61 -0.11 6.04
N GLY A 35 17.40 0.00 4.98
CA GLY A 35 16.92 0.16 3.61
C GLY A 35 16.01 1.37 3.45
N THR A 36 14.82 1.13 2.92
CA THR A 36 13.82 2.18 2.67
C THR A 36 13.15 2.69 3.94
N ARG A 37 13.40 2.04 5.10
CA ARG A 37 12.74 2.26 6.39
C ARG A 37 11.24 1.97 6.42
N GLN A 38 10.71 1.40 5.33
CA GLN A 38 9.31 1.02 5.26
C GLN A 38 9.09 -0.39 5.81
N VAL A 39 7.94 -0.56 6.45
CA VAL A 39 7.50 -1.85 7.00
C VAL A 39 6.60 -2.53 5.97
N GLY A 40 7.21 -3.06 4.91
CA GLY A 40 6.50 -3.81 3.88
C GLY A 40 7.40 -4.85 3.20
N GLY A 41 6.78 -5.79 2.47
CA GLY A 41 7.48 -6.90 1.81
C GLY A 41 8.63 -6.47 0.90
N GLY A 42 8.53 -5.32 0.23
CA GLY A 42 9.59 -4.81 -0.64
C GLY A 42 10.86 -4.38 0.11
N ASN A 43 10.77 -3.85 1.33
CA ASN A 43 11.95 -3.55 2.14
C ASN A 43 12.53 -4.85 2.73
N LEU A 44 11.66 -5.73 3.25
CA LEU A 44 12.05 -7.05 3.76
C LEU A 44 12.78 -7.90 2.71
N TRP A 45 12.33 -7.86 1.45
CA TRP A 45 12.98 -8.51 0.32
C TRP A 45 14.44 -8.05 0.17
N ARG A 46 14.69 -6.75 0.32
CA ARG A 46 16.01 -6.13 0.10
C ARG A 46 16.93 -6.23 1.31
N THR A 47 16.37 -6.18 2.50
CA THR A 47 17.13 -6.15 3.77
C THR A 47 17.38 -7.55 4.34
N THR A 48 16.51 -8.52 4.07
CA THR A 48 16.61 -9.86 4.68
C THR A 48 16.71 -10.96 3.64
N SER A 49 15.62 -11.31 2.94
CA SER A 49 15.65 -12.32 1.89
C SER A 49 14.46 -12.19 0.94
N ARG A 50 14.66 -12.61 -0.31
CA ARG A 50 13.61 -12.60 -1.34
C ARG A 50 12.41 -13.45 -0.95
N LYS A 51 12.65 -14.65 -0.40
CA LYS A 51 11.60 -15.58 0.03
C LYS A 51 10.70 -14.96 1.11
N LEU A 52 11.28 -14.39 2.16
CA LEU A 52 10.50 -13.74 3.23
C LEU A 52 9.75 -12.50 2.73
N GLY A 53 10.39 -11.68 1.90
CA GLY A 53 9.74 -10.52 1.28
C GLY A 53 8.52 -10.91 0.43
N LEU A 54 8.62 -11.99 -0.34
CA LEU A 54 7.52 -12.53 -1.14
C LEU A 54 6.41 -13.11 -0.26
N THR A 55 6.74 -13.97 0.71
CA THR A 55 5.76 -14.58 1.62
C THR A 55 4.94 -13.52 2.36
N VAL A 56 5.60 -12.48 2.89
CA VAL A 56 4.89 -11.38 3.55
C VAL A 56 4.10 -10.53 2.55
N GLY A 57 4.62 -10.33 1.34
CA GLY A 57 3.87 -9.66 0.27
C GLY A 57 2.56 -10.39 -0.08
N ILE A 58 2.59 -11.73 -0.12
CA ILE A 58 1.40 -12.56 -0.32
C ILE A 58 0.44 -12.42 0.86
N PHE A 59 0.93 -12.44 2.10
CA PHE A 59 0.08 -12.20 3.27
C PHE A 59 -0.57 -10.80 3.23
N ASP A 60 0.20 -9.77 2.87
CA ASP A 60 -0.29 -8.40 2.75
C ASP A 60 -1.32 -8.24 1.61
N PHE A 61 -1.25 -9.08 0.57
CA PHE A 61 -2.26 -9.21 -0.47
C PHE A 61 -3.52 -9.91 0.06
N LEU A 62 -3.35 -11.07 0.68
CA LEU A 62 -4.44 -11.89 1.18
C LEU A 62 -5.28 -11.19 2.25
N LYS A 63 -4.69 -10.35 3.09
CA LYS A 63 -5.48 -9.63 4.10
C LYS A 63 -6.45 -8.61 3.50
N GLY A 64 -6.05 -7.93 2.43
CA GLY A 64 -6.94 -6.99 1.73
C GLY A 64 -8.06 -7.74 1.04
N LEU A 65 -7.71 -8.83 0.36
CA LEU A 65 -8.64 -9.75 -0.27
C LEU A 65 -9.66 -10.31 0.73
N LEU A 66 -9.17 -10.84 1.86
CA LEU A 66 -9.98 -11.47 2.90
C LEU A 66 -11.02 -10.50 3.46
N MET A 67 -10.65 -9.25 3.75
CA MET A 67 -11.59 -8.30 4.34
C MET A 67 -12.71 -7.88 3.37
N VAL A 68 -12.42 -7.79 2.06
CA VAL A 68 -13.45 -7.55 1.03
C VAL A 68 -14.36 -8.77 0.89
N TRP A 69 -13.80 -9.98 0.90
CA TRP A 69 -14.59 -11.21 0.84
C TRP A 69 -15.49 -11.39 2.06
N LEU A 70 -14.99 -11.13 3.27
CA LEU A 70 -15.80 -11.15 4.50
C LEU A 70 -16.91 -10.10 4.45
N ALA A 71 -16.67 -8.93 3.87
CA ALA A 71 -17.70 -7.91 3.68
C ALA A 71 -18.81 -8.39 2.73
N GLN A 72 -18.45 -9.07 1.64
CA GLN A 72 -19.41 -9.65 0.70
C GLN A 72 -20.27 -10.73 1.37
N LEU A 73 -19.69 -11.61 2.18
CA LEU A 73 -20.41 -12.64 2.93
C LEU A 73 -21.42 -12.06 3.94
N GLN A 74 -21.26 -10.79 4.32
CA GLN A 74 -22.18 -10.06 5.20
C GLN A 74 -23.24 -9.28 4.41
N GLY A 75 -23.35 -9.49 3.10
CA GLY A 75 -24.35 -8.88 2.23
C GLY A 75 -24.10 -7.39 1.96
N LEU A 76 -22.88 -6.90 2.18
CA LEU A 76 -22.54 -5.50 1.90
C LEU A 76 -22.43 -5.26 0.39
N ASP A 77 -22.85 -4.09 -0.07
CA ASP A 77 -22.72 -3.71 -1.49
C ASP A 77 -21.24 -3.48 -1.90
N PRO A 78 -20.89 -3.50 -3.20
CA PRO A 78 -19.49 -3.36 -3.64
C PRO A 78 -18.77 -2.10 -3.13
N GLY A 79 -19.49 -0.99 -2.95
CA GLY A 79 -18.92 0.24 -2.38
C GLY A 79 -18.57 0.05 -0.90
N GLN A 80 -19.49 -0.52 -0.12
CA GLN A 80 -19.26 -0.86 1.28
C GLN A 80 -18.12 -1.87 1.47
N GLN A 81 -18.03 -2.87 0.59
CA GLN A 81 -16.93 -3.85 0.59
C GLN A 81 -15.58 -3.18 0.34
N LEU A 82 -15.51 -2.25 -0.62
CA LEU A 82 -14.30 -1.46 -0.86
C LEU A 82 -13.93 -0.57 0.32
N VAL A 83 -14.90 -0.01 1.05
CA VAL A 83 -14.63 0.75 2.29
C VAL A 83 -13.98 -0.14 3.36
N VAL A 84 -14.47 -1.37 3.51
CA VAL A 84 -13.86 -2.35 4.44
C VAL A 84 -12.44 -2.72 3.98
N GLY A 85 -12.24 -2.97 2.69
CA GLY A 85 -10.90 -3.19 2.13
C GLY A 85 -9.97 -2.00 2.36
N LEU A 86 -10.46 -0.78 2.11
CA LEU A 86 -9.73 0.47 2.33
C LEU A 86 -9.30 0.62 3.79
N ALA A 87 -10.16 0.25 4.75
CA ALA A 87 -9.79 0.24 6.16
C ALA A 87 -8.62 -0.71 6.45
N ALA A 88 -8.56 -1.89 5.83
CA ALA A 88 -7.40 -2.80 5.94
C ALA A 88 -6.12 -2.21 5.32
N MET A 89 -6.25 -1.52 4.18
CA MET A 89 -5.12 -0.81 3.56
C MET A 89 -4.64 0.34 4.45
N VAL A 90 -5.54 1.13 5.03
CA VAL A 90 -5.24 2.21 5.98
C VAL A 90 -4.55 1.65 7.22
N GLY A 91 -5.03 0.52 7.76
CA GLY A 91 -4.38 -0.19 8.85
C GLY A 91 -2.94 -0.59 8.51
N HIS A 92 -2.69 -1.13 7.32
CA HIS A 92 -1.32 -1.46 6.91
C HIS A 92 -0.44 -0.22 6.70
N ASN A 93 -1.02 0.87 6.22
CA ASN A 93 -0.31 2.12 5.95
C ASN A 93 0.06 2.85 7.25
N TRP A 94 -0.87 2.91 8.19
CA TRP A 94 -0.76 3.56 9.50
C TRP A 94 -1.20 2.60 10.61
N PRO A 95 -0.40 1.56 10.88
CA PRO A 95 -0.72 0.54 11.86
C PRO A 95 -0.62 1.09 13.27
N ILE A 96 -1.68 0.90 14.06
CA ILE A 96 -1.71 1.31 15.47
C ILE A 96 -0.55 0.70 16.27
N PHE A 97 -0.19 -0.57 15.97
CA PHE A 97 0.87 -1.31 16.65
C PHE A 97 2.30 -0.79 16.38
N LEU A 98 2.50 0.04 15.34
CA LEU A 98 3.79 0.68 15.06
C LEU A 98 3.69 2.20 15.12
N ARG A 99 2.82 2.74 15.97
CA ARG A 99 2.63 4.19 16.15
C ARG A 99 2.36 4.88 14.80
N PHE A 100 1.52 4.27 13.96
CA PHE A 100 1.12 4.76 12.65
C PHE A 100 2.24 4.81 11.60
N HIS A 101 3.33 4.05 11.79
CA HIS A 101 4.44 3.96 10.84
C HIS A 101 4.49 2.60 10.15
N GLY A 102 3.74 2.45 9.06
CA GLY A 102 3.60 1.20 8.30
C GLY A 102 4.12 1.25 6.87
N GLY A 103 3.68 0.27 6.09
CA GLY A 103 4.00 0.12 4.67
C GLY A 103 3.19 1.05 3.76
N ARG A 104 3.18 0.75 2.46
CA ARG A 104 2.48 1.56 1.42
C ARG A 104 1.12 1.00 1.00
N GLY A 105 0.80 -0.22 1.41
CA GLY A 105 -0.50 -0.81 1.15
C GLY A 105 -0.70 -1.30 -0.27
N ILE A 106 0.33 -1.27 -1.13
CA ILE A 106 0.18 -1.64 -2.54
C ILE A 106 -0.19 -3.11 -2.72
N ALA A 107 0.40 -4.02 -1.94
CA ALA A 107 0.01 -5.43 -1.98
C ALA A 107 -1.43 -5.63 -1.47
N THR A 108 -1.81 -4.92 -0.41
CA THR A 108 -3.17 -4.95 0.16
C THR A 108 -4.21 -4.42 -0.81
N LEU A 109 -3.89 -3.31 -1.49
CA LEU A 109 -4.70 -2.75 -2.56
C LEU A 109 -4.87 -3.72 -3.72
N LEU A 110 -3.79 -4.40 -4.14
CA LEU A 110 -3.87 -5.40 -5.20
C LEU A 110 -4.86 -6.51 -4.85
N GLY A 111 -4.89 -6.96 -3.59
CA GLY A 111 -5.87 -7.93 -3.10
C GLY A 111 -7.31 -7.42 -3.20
N ILE A 112 -7.52 -6.18 -2.77
CA ILE A 112 -8.83 -5.51 -2.78
C ILE A 112 -9.39 -5.39 -4.21
N VAL A 113 -8.59 -4.89 -5.15
CA VAL A 113 -9.07 -4.61 -6.52
C VAL A 113 -9.24 -5.87 -7.36
N ILE A 114 -8.49 -6.94 -7.07
CA ILE A 114 -8.63 -8.21 -7.79
C ILE A 114 -9.86 -8.98 -7.33
N ILE A 115 -10.13 -9.03 -6.02
CA ILE A 115 -11.23 -9.84 -5.51
C ILE A 115 -12.60 -9.22 -5.77
N LEU A 116 -12.71 -7.89 -5.77
CA LEU A 116 -13.99 -7.19 -5.91
C LEU A 116 -14.81 -7.67 -7.14
N PRO A 117 -14.28 -7.63 -8.39
CA PRO A 117 -15.00 -8.16 -9.55
C PRO A 117 -15.07 -9.69 -9.61
N ALA A 118 -14.28 -10.41 -8.82
CA ALA A 118 -14.33 -11.87 -8.80
C ALA A 118 -15.48 -12.42 -7.96
N ILE A 119 -15.97 -11.64 -6.98
CA ILE A 119 -17.04 -12.05 -6.04
C ILE A 119 -18.32 -11.21 -6.17
N ASN A 120 -18.34 -10.23 -7.08
CA ASN A 120 -19.49 -9.38 -7.35
C ASN A 120 -19.72 -9.28 -8.86
N ASP A 121 -20.96 -8.96 -9.26
CA ASP A 121 -21.31 -8.62 -10.65
C ASP A 121 -20.89 -7.17 -10.98
N VAL A 122 -19.59 -6.91 -10.92
CA VAL A 122 -18.98 -5.62 -11.33
C VAL A 122 -17.94 -5.88 -12.40
N SER A 123 -17.79 -4.93 -13.33
CA SER A 123 -16.86 -5.07 -14.45
C SER A 123 -15.42 -5.35 -13.96
N PRO A 124 -14.74 -6.40 -14.46
CA PRO A 124 -13.36 -6.69 -14.10
C PRO A 124 -12.36 -5.77 -14.83
N TRP A 125 -12.79 -5.06 -15.87
CA TRP A 125 -11.92 -4.29 -16.76
C TRP A 125 -11.09 -3.20 -16.07
N PRO A 126 -11.62 -2.39 -15.12
CA PRO A 126 -10.82 -1.44 -14.35
C PRO A 126 -9.59 -2.09 -13.69
N SER A 127 -9.80 -3.22 -13.01
CA SER A 127 -8.75 -3.96 -12.31
C SER A 127 -7.75 -4.59 -13.27
N VAL A 128 -8.24 -5.22 -14.35
CA VAL A 128 -7.40 -5.85 -15.38
C VAL A 128 -6.50 -4.81 -16.06
N ILE A 129 -7.06 -3.67 -16.50
CA ILE A 129 -6.31 -2.58 -17.12
C ILE A 129 -5.24 -2.04 -16.17
N ALA A 130 -5.62 -1.76 -14.92
CA ALA A 130 -4.68 -1.25 -13.91
C ALA A 130 -3.53 -2.23 -13.65
N VAL A 131 -3.82 -3.53 -13.49
CA VAL A 131 -2.79 -4.55 -13.23
C VAL A 131 -1.87 -4.75 -14.43
N ILE A 132 -2.41 -4.88 -15.64
CA ILE A 132 -1.61 -5.00 -16.86
C ILE A 132 -0.71 -3.78 -17.03
N PHE A 133 -1.26 -2.57 -16.86
CA PHE A 133 -0.50 -1.33 -16.94
C PHE A 133 0.66 -1.31 -15.93
N VAL A 134 0.40 -1.63 -14.65
CA VAL A 134 1.47 -1.67 -13.64
C VAL A 134 2.55 -2.66 -14.04
N VAL A 135 2.19 -3.87 -14.45
CA VAL A 135 3.15 -4.93 -14.79
C VAL A 135 4.01 -4.51 -15.99
N VAL A 136 3.38 -4.14 -17.10
CA VAL A 136 4.06 -3.79 -18.36
C VAL A 136 4.96 -2.57 -18.15
N VAL A 137 4.42 -1.48 -17.59
CA VAL A 137 5.17 -0.23 -17.45
C VAL A 137 6.25 -0.35 -16.38
N THR A 138 6.05 -1.14 -15.32
CA THR A 138 7.11 -1.42 -14.32
C THR A 138 8.27 -2.20 -14.94
N ILE A 139 8.00 -3.14 -15.85
CA ILE A 139 9.04 -3.91 -16.56
C ILE A 139 9.85 -2.96 -17.47
N ILE A 140 9.16 -2.13 -18.26
CA ILE A 140 9.78 -1.16 -19.18
C ILE A 140 10.63 -0.14 -18.41
N LEU A 141 10.06 0.50 -17.40
CA LEU A 141 10.72 1.56 -16.63
C LEU A 141 11.68 1.04 -15.54
N ARG A 142 11.67 -0.26 -15.25
CA ARG A 142 12.38 -0.90 -14.12
C ARG A 142 12.12 -0.19 -12.78
N SER A 143 10.93 0.40 -12.63
CA SER A 143 10.52 1.27 -11.54
C SER A 143 9.01 1.19 -11.37
N SER A 144 8.54 0.93 -10.14
CA SER A 144 7.11 0.77 -9.84
C SER A 144 6.37 1.99 -9.28
N PRO A 145 7.00 3.01 -8.65
CA PRO A 145 6.25 4.12 -8.04
C PRO A 145 5.33 4.87 -9.01
N LEU A 146 5.82 5.28 -10.18
CA LEU A 146 5.01 6.05 -11.12
C LEU A 146 3.92 5.17 -11.79
N PRO A 147 4.22 3.95 -12.27
CA PRO A 147 3.19 3.05 -12.80
C PRO A 147 2.06 2.76 -11.80
N VAL A 148 2.41 2.51 -10.53
CA VAL A 148 1.41 2.28 -9.48
C VAL A 148 0.54 3.52 -9.25
N LEU A 149 1.10 4.73 -9.26
CA LEU A 149 0.31 5.94 -9.06
C LEU A 149 -0.72 6.14 -10.18
N ILE A 150 -0.28 5.97 -11.42
CA ILE A 150 -1.12 6.13 -12.61
C ILE A 150 -2.21 5.06 -12.63
N ALA A 151 -1.86 3.81 -12.34
CA ALA A 151 -2.83 2.72 -12.31
C ALA A 151 -3.90 2.89 -11.23
N VAL A 152 -3.51 3.37 -10.04
CA VAL A 152 -4.48 3.63 -8.97
C VAL A 152 -5.38 4.82 -9.33
N ALA A 153 -4.83 5.86 -9.97
CA ALA A 153 -5.64 6.97 -10.49
C ALA A 153 -6.62 6.47 -11.58
N SER A 154 -6.16 5.57 -12.46
CA SER A 154 -6.98 5.07 -13.57
C SER A 154 -8.12 4.18 -13.11
N LEU A 155 -8.08 3.56 -11.93
CA LEU A 155 -9.19 2.75 -11.40
C LEU A 155 -10.50 3.56 -11.33
N SER A 156 -10.44 4.77 -10.80
CA SER A 156 -11.63 5.63 -10.68
C SER A 156 -12.15 6.05 -12.06
N LEU A 157 -11.23 6.47 -12.94
CA LEU A 157 -11.58 6.90 -14.29
C LEU A 157 -12.17 5.76 -15.13
N THR A 158 -11.53 4.61 -15.13
CA THR A 158 -12.00 3.44 -15.89
C THR A 158 -13.31 2.92 -15.32
N ASN A 159 -13.48 2.84 -14.00
CA ASN A 159 -14.76 2.43 -13.40
C ASN A 159 -15.92 3.35 -13.80
N TRP A 160 -15.67 4.66 -13.86
CA TRP A 160 -16.64 5.63 -14.37
C TRP A 160 -16.95 5.44 -15.87
N LEU A 161 -15.94 5.18 -16.69
CA LEU A 161 -16.10 4.94 -18.14
C LEU A 161 -16.88 3.65 -18.45
N PHE A 162 -16.79 2.62 -17.60
CA PHE A 162 -17.52 1.37 -17.74
C PHE A 162 -18.91 1.40 -17.07
N ASP A 163 -19.45 2.60 -16.80
CA ASP A 163 -20.79 2.84 -16.24
C ASP A 163 -21.11 2.00 -14.99
N SER A 164 -20.10 1.81 -14.14
CA SER A 164 -20.22 1.04 -12.90
C SER A 164 -20.71 1.92 -11.74
N ALA A 165 -21.16 1.29 -10.65
CA ALA A 165 -21.75 1.98 -9.50
C ALA A 165 -20.91 3.17 -9.00
N MET A 166 -21.52 4.35 -8.85
CA MET A 166 -20.87 5.59 -8.42
C MET A 166 -20.11 5.44 -7.09
N ALA A 167 -20.66 4.65 -6.15
CA ALA A 167 -20.02 4.37 -4.87
C ALA A 167 -18.62 3.73 -5.04
N VAL A 168 -18.46 2.82 -6.01
CA VAL A 168 -17.18 2.17 -6.33
C VAL A 168 -16.18 3.20 -6.86
N THR A 169 -16.61 4.07 -7.78
CA THR A 169 -15.79 5.17 -8.32
C THR A 169 -15.29 6.09 -7.20
N MET A 170 -16.17 6.49 -6.27
CA MET A 170 -15.81 7.36 -5.14
C MET A 170 -14.79 6.70 -4.21
N VAL A 171 -14.91 5.39 -3.96
CA VAL A 171 -13.94 4.69 -3.08
C VAL A 171 -12.60 4.47 -3.78
N TYR A 172 -12.57 4.21 -5.09
CA TYR A 172 -11.31 4.20 -5.85
C TYR A 172 -10.62 5.57 -5.84
N LEU A 173 -11.39 6.66 -5.91
CA LEU A 173 -10.83 8.01 -5.76
C LEU A 173 -10.25 8.21 -4.36
N ALA A 174 -10.95 7.76 -3.31
CA ALA A 174 -10.45 7.80 -1.94
C ALA A 174 -9.16 6.97 -1.76
N ILE A 175 -9.07 5.79 -2.38
CA ILE A 175 -7.85 4.97 -2.42
C ILE A 175 -6.70 5.75 -3.07
N PHE A 176 -6.94 6.39 -4.21
CA PHE A 176 -5.93 7.23 -4.88
C PHE A 176 -5.43 8.35 -3.96
N LEU A 177 -6.34 9.07 -3.32
CA LEU A 177 -5.99 10.13 -2.37
C LEU A 177 -5.19 9.59 -1.18
N ILE A 178 -5.56 8.41 -0.64
CA ILE A 178 -4.81 7.75 0.43
C ILE A 178 -3.40 7.35 0.00
N VAL A 179 -3.22 6.87 -1.24
CA VAL A 179 -1.88 6.60 -1.79
C VAL A 179 -1.06 7.88 -1.88
N VAL A 180 -1.65 8.97 -2.37
CA VAL A 180 -0.98 10.29 -2.43
C VAL A 180 -0.60 10.77 -1.03
N VAL A 181 -1.52 10.75 -0.07
CA VAL A 181 -1.25 11.12 1.33
C VAL A 181 -0.13 10.26 1.90
N LYS A 182 -0.16 8.94 1.69
CA LYS A 182 0.87 8.04 2.21
C LYS A 182 2.26 8.32 1.62
N ARG A 183 2.33 8.73 0.35
CA ARG A 183 3.59 9.16 -0.30
C ARG A 183 4.11 10.44 0.31
N LEU A 184 3.25 11.45 0.46
CA LEU A 184 3.62 12.77 0.96
C LEU A 184 4.00 12.74 2.46
N THR A 185 3.37 11.86 3.23
CA THR A 185 3.61 11.68 4.69
C THR A 185 4.64 10.60 5.02
N ALA A 186 5.41 10.14 4.03
CA ALA A 186 6.49 9.18 4.27
C ALA A 186 7.49 9.71 5.34
N GLN A 187 8.09 8.81 6.11
CA GLN A 187 9.08 9.21 7.11
C GLN A 187 10.26 9.92 6.45
N PRO A 188 10.64 11.14 6.90
CA PRO A 188 11.73 11.88 6.29
C PRO A 188 13.09 11.18 6.43
N SER A 189 13.90 11.28 5.39
CA SER A 189 15.35 11.08 5.50
C SER A 189 15.96 12.25 6.26
N HIS A 190 17.13 12.04 6.88
CA HIS A 190 17.91 13.13 7.48
C HIS A 190 18.64 14.00 6.43
N GLU A 191 18.37 13.79 5.13
CA GLU A 191 19.01 14.56 4.07
C GLU A 191 18.29 15.89 3.86
N THR A 192 19.08 16.96 3.77
CA THR A 192 18.61 18.32 3.55
C THR A 192 18.29 18.55 2.08
N VAL A 193 17.05 18.27 1.69
CA VAL A 193 16.49 18.65 0.38
C VAL A 193 15.47 19.76 0.57
N SER A 194 15.32 20.65 -0.42
CA SER A 194 14.27 21.68 -0.38
C SER A 194 12.88 21.05 -0.32
N THR A 195 11.94 21.70 0.38
CA THR A 195 10.58 21.19 0.58
C THR A 195 9.88 20.84 -0.74
N GLY A 196 10.01 21.68 -1.77
CA GLY A 196 9.42 21.41 -3.09
C GLY A 196 9.99 20.16 -3.75
N ARG A 197 11.32 19.96 -3.69
CA ARG A 197 11.97 18.77 -4.25
C ARG A 197 11.64 17.51 -3.47
N LEU A 198 11.49 17.61 -2.14
CA LEU A 198 11.05 16.52 -1.28
C LEU A 198 9.63 16.07 -1.67
N LEU A 199 8.69 17.01 -1.79
CA LEU A 199 7.31 16.70 -2.17
C LEU A 199 7.23 16.09 -3.58
N PHE A 200 7.97 16.64 -4.53
CA PHE A 200 8.06 16.11 -5.90
C PHE A 200 8.60 14.67 -5.92
N ASN A 201 9.72 14.42 -5.21
CA ASN A 201 10.31 13.09 -5.14
C ASN A 201 9.35 12.07 -4.49
N ARG A 202 8.65 12.48 -3.43
CA ARG A 202 7.67 11.65 -2.74
C ARG A 202 6.48 11.32 -3.62
N LEU A 203 5.93 12.31 -4.31
CA LEU A 203 4.75 12.10 -5.15
C LEU A 203 5.06 11.15 -6.31
N LEU A 204 6.08 11.46 -7.12
CA LEU A 204 6.34 10.72 -8.36
C LEU A 204 7.13 9.44 -8.13
N PHE A 205 8.15 9.50 -7.26
CA PHE A 205 9.10 8.41 -7.07
C PHE A 205 8.92 7.67 -5.75
N ASP A 206 8.03 8.15 -4.88
CA ASP A 206 7.76 7.53 -3.59
C ASP A 206 9.07 7.35 -2.80
N ARG A 207 9.83 8.43 -2.68
CA ARG A 207 11.12 8.47 -1.94
C ARG A 207 11.50 9.90 -1.62
N ASP A 208 12.37 10.09 -0.63
CA ASP A 208 12.84 11.42 -0.24
C ASP A 208 14.00 11.90 -1.13
N ILE A 209 14.83 10.96 -1.59
CA ILE A 209 16.06 11.21 -2.34
C ILE A 209 15.81 10.89 -3.82
N GLY A 210 16.26 11.75 -4.72
CA GLY A 210 16.07 11.55 -6.17
C GLY A 210 16.75 10.28 -6.69
N ASP A 211 17.95 9.98 -6.19
CA ASP A 211 18.70 8.78 -6.55
C ASP A 211 18.14 7.53 -5.85
N ARG A 212 17.80 6.51 -6.65
CA ARG A 212 17.25 5.24 -6.15
C ARG A 212 18.24 4.45 -5.31
N LYS A 213 19.50 4.35 -5.73
CA LYS A 213 20.52 3.54 -5.06
C LYS A 213 20.86 4.18 -3.71
N LEU A 214 21.04 5.49 -3.67
CA LEU A 214 21.26 6.21 -2.41
C LEU A 214 20.09 6.03 -1.44
N TRP A 215 18.85 6.10 -1.93
CA TRP A 215 17.68 5.87 -1.09
C TRP A 215 17.55 4.44 -0.55
N VAL A 216 17.84 3.42 -1.38
CA VAL A 216 17.73 2.01 -0.99
C VAL A 216 18.87 1.58 -0.07
N TYR A 217 20.09 2.05 -0.31
CA TYR A 217 21.30 1.60 0.40
C TYR A 217 21.86 2.65 1.37
N ARG A 218 21.02 3.62 1.79
CA ARG A 218 21.42 4.63 2.78
C ARG A 218 21.96 3.96 4.05
N LYS A 219 23.19 4.30 4.41
CA LYS A 219 23.79 3.87 5.68
C LYS A 219 23.12 4.60 6.84
N HIS A 220 22.93 3.91 7.95
CA HIS A 220 22.50 4.56 9.18
C HIS A 220 23.65 5.45 9.68
N THR A 221 23.54 6.76 9.50
CA THR A 221 24.31 7.70 10.32
C THR A 221 23.74 7.59 11.72
N ALA A 222 24.33 6.73 12.55
CA ALA A 222 24.12 6.82 13.98
C ALA A 222 24.53 8.24 14.35
N LYS A 223 23.58 9.03 14.85
CA LYS A 223 23.91 10.23 15.61
C LYS A 223 24.90 9.71 16.66
N LYS A 224 26.17 10.13 16.60
CA LYS A 224 27.02 10.04 17.78
C LYS A 224 26.25 10.83 18.83
N GLU A 225 25.59 10.14 19.75
CA GLU A 225 25.23 10.72 21.02
C GLU A 225 26.57 11.13 21.63
N THR A 226 26.91 12.40 21.46
CA THR A 226 27.90 13.05 22.30
C THR A 226 27.37 12.89 23.72
N ARG A 227 28.16 12.12 24.49
CA ARG A 227 27.97 11.77 25.90
C ARG A 227 27.48 12.92 26.76
#